data_AF-A0A399G9K1-F1
#
_entry.id   AF-A0A399G9K1-F1
#
_cell.length_a   1.000
_cell.length_b   1.000
_cell.length_c   1.000
_cell.angle_alpha   90.00
_cell.angle_beta   90.00
_cell.angle_gamma   90.00
#
_symmetry.space_group_name_H-M   'P 1'
#
loop_
_entity.id
_entity.type
_entity.pdbx_description
1 polymer ?
#
loop_
_entity_poly.entity_id
_entity_poly.type
_entity_poly.pdbx_seq_one_letter_code
_entity_poly.pdbx_strand_id
1 'polypeptide(L)'
;MAAPQGQSTTYAGNQADGDAIQFNGNFYGPVHFPERPREAGDPSPHQCLRDLRVTDPREDRARIEGDKDRLLRDCYKWVLEDDSYQRWKTQDASRLLWIKGEPGKGKTMMTMGVIAELSRKDEVKRSIWNVMGRLWPVSGPCLVAYFFCQSARPELNNATSVLRGLIYLLIAQRGELIQHVQRRYETMGKQLFEGPNAVAVAVFVEYKVQRLATVEKYDLGLQAEVQLQLHDRAEGSFLWVSLVCKELEGVPLYSTREVLQALPPGLDPLYNRMMAQIVAQDARTAKYCKEVLRIIALSFRPLQLRELAVAAGLPKDYFGDVQAVADLASRCGSFLTVREGIVSFIHLSAKDYFTVGNGKQVFDGPLAEEQGRLTNSLLTTMDSTLRRDICDLQKPGTRIQDVVDSVKCSNLPQIAYACEHWVDHLEACAENGVDILLDSGDVHIYLQTHLLHWLEAMSLLQKMPEAVTALQKLQSMLSVSRNLTRRQCGD
;
A
#
# COMPACT_ATOMS: atom_id res chain seq x y z
N MET A 1 -28.42 87.26 -14.95
CA MET A 1 -28.35 86.61 -13.62
C MET A 1 -27.13 85.71 -13.60
N ALA A 2 -26.24 85.96 -12.62
CA ALA A 2 -25.06 85.18 -12.26
C ALA A 2 -25.43 83.70 -11.95
N ALA A 3 -24.72 82.68 -12.47
CA ALA A 3 -23.43 82.06 -12.03
C ALA A 3 -23.60 81.11 -10.80
N PRO A 4 -22.68 80.16 -10.47
CA PRO A 4 -21.33 79.94 -11.04
C PRO A 4 -20.74 78.48 -11.07
N GLN A 5 -19.53 78.37 -11.67
CA GLN A 5 -18.32 77.59 -11.28
C GLN A 5 -18.33 76.04 -11.37
N GLY A 6 -17.21 75.36 -11.69
CA GLY A 6 -15.79 75.73 -11.90
C GLY A 6 -15.08 74.52 -12.53
N GLN A 7 -14.16 74.72 -13.48
CA GLN A 7 -12.71 74.86 -13.34
C GLN A 7 -11.97 73.66 -13.96
N SER A 8 -11.13 74.00 -14.93
CA SER A 8 -10.05 73.18 -15.49
C SER A 8 -8.91 73.08 -14.48
N THR A 9 -8.31 71.89 -14.35
CA THR A 9 -6.90 71.73 -13.96
C THR A 9 -6.23 70.69 -14.84
N THR A 10 -5.24 71.18 -15.58
CA THR A 10 -4.23 70.45 -16.34
C THR A 10 -3.22 69.74 -15.44
N TYR A 11 -2.70 68.58 -15.87
CA TYR A 11 -1.32 68.19 -15.57
C TYR A 11 -0.60 67.76 -16.86
N ALA A 12 0.62 68.26 -16.99
CA ALA A 12 1.48 68.23 -18.15
C ALA A 12 2.43 67.03 -18.19
N GLY A 13 2.87 66.67 -19.39
CA GLY A 13 4.21 66.13 -19.66
C GLY A 13 4.39 64.62 -19.48
N ASN A 14 4.40 63.87 -20.60
CA ASN A 14 5.66 63.59 -21.30
C ASN A 14 5.41 62.84 -22.62
N GLN A 15 6.25 63.19 -23.58
CA GLN A 15 6.27 62.74 -24.97
C GLN A 15 6.41 61.21 -25.09
N ALA A 16 5.67 60.62 -26.04
CA ALA A 16 6.10 59.41 -26.72
C ALA A 16 6.38 59.79 -28.17
N ASP A 17 7.66 59.82 -28.51
CA ASP A 17 8.17 59.94 -29.88
C ASP A 17 8.01 58.57 -30.55
N GLY A 18 7.38 58.52 -31.72
CA GLY A 18 7.17 57.28 -32.46
C GLY A 18 6.12 57.40 -33.56
N ASP A 19 6.53 57.24 -34.81
CA ASP A 19 5.70 57.27 -36.01
C ASP A 19 4.57 56.21 -35.95
N ALA A 20 3.35 56.64 -35.61
CA ALA A 20 2.17 55.79 -35.71
C ALA A 20 1.29 56.24 -36.88
N ILE A 21 1.31 55.45 -37.96
CA ILE A 21 0.28 55.51 -39.00
C ILE A 21 -1.02 54.98 -38.40
N GLN A 22 -2.03 55.84 -38.30
CA GLN A 22 -3.35 55.48 -37.78
C GLN A 22 -4.14 54.71 -38.86
N PHE A 23 -4.24 53.39 -38.73
CA PHE A 23 -5.19 52.59 -39.51
C PHE A 23 -6.48 52.39 -38.71
N ASN A 24 -7.54 53.09 -39.11
CA ASN A 24 -8.91 52.76 -38.70
C ASN A 24 -9.41 51.57 -39.54
N GLY A 25 -9.40 50.38 -38.98
CA GLY A 25 -10.02 49.19 -39.56
C GLY A 25 -10.69 48.34 -38.48
N ASN A 26 -11.98 48.05 -38.64
CA ASN A 26 -12.70 47.09 -37.81
C ASN A 26 -12.19 45.67 -38.08
N PHE A 27 -11.44 45.08 -37.15
CA PHE A 27 -11.06 43.67 -37.20
C PHE A 27 -12.13 42.81 -36.55
N TYR A 28 -12.78 41.95 -37.34
CA TYR A 28 -13.53 40.79 -36.84
C TYR A 28 -12.64 39.56 -36.90
N GLY A 29 -12.13 39.15 -35.74
CA GLY A 29 -11.38 37.90 -35.52
C GLY A 29 -11.43 37.53 -34.04
N PRO A 30 -11.22 36.24 -33.68
CA PRO A 30 -11.24 35.81 -32.29
C PRO A 30 -10.17 36.52 -31.47
N VAL A 31 -10.58 37.17 -30.39
CA VAL A 31 -9.71 37.87 -29.44
C VAL A 31 -8.92 36.85 -28.64
N HIS A 32 -7.64 36.68 -28.97
CA HIS A 32 -6.68 36.04 -28.08
C HIS A 32 -6.33 37.02 -26.95
N PHE A 33 -6.69 36.66 -25.72
CA PHE A 33 -6.10 37.33 -24.55
C PHE A 33 -4.60 37.02 -24.54
N PRO A 34 -3.70 38.02 -24.60
CA PRO A 34 -2.29 37.76 -24.44
C PRO A 34 -2.04 37.20 -23.04
N GLU A 35 -1.31 36.09 -22.97
CA GLU A 35 -0.69 35.63 -21.73
C GLU A 35 0.08 36.80 -21.11
N ARG A 36 0.01 36.96 -19.77
CA ARG A 36 0.78 38.00 -19.07
C ARG A 36 2.24 37.94 -19.53
N PRO A 37 2.87 39.07 -19.88
CA PRO A 37 4.30 39.08 -20.16
C PRO A 37 5.04 38.50 -18.96
N ARG A 38 5.87 37.46 -19.18
CA ARG A 38 6.76 36.91 -18.14
C ARG A 38 7.64 38.05 -17.63
N GLU A 39 7.54 38.38 -16.35
CA GLU A 39 8.42 39.36 -15.73
C GLU A 39 9.85 38.79 -15.69
N ALA A 40 10.85 39.67 -15.77
CA ALA A 40 12.27 39.29 -15.71
C ALA A 40 12.60 38.75 -14.30
N GLY A 41 12.31 37.46 -14.08
CA GLY A 41 12.38 36.80 -12.78
C GLY A 41 11.53 35.53 -12.66
N ASP A 42 10.54 35.34 -13.53
CA ASP A 42 9.68 34.15 -13.47
C ASP A 42 10.47 32.85 -13.78
N PRO A 43 10.35 31.80 -12.94
CA PRO A 43 11.10 30.58 -13.14
C PRO A 43 10.72 29.88 -14.46
N SER A 44 11.69 29.65 -15.34
CA SER A 44 11.41 29.01 -16.63
C SER A 44 10.95 27.54 -16.48
N PRO A 45 10.17 26.99 -17.43
CA PRO A 45 9.83 25.56 -17.46
C PRO A 45 11.05 24.63 -17.42
N HIS A 46 12.19 25.06 -17.98
CA HIS A 46 13.45 24.33 -17.90
C HIS A 46 14.00 24.29 -16.47
N GLN A 47 13.91 25.40 -15.74
CA GLN A 47 14.33 25.46 -14.34
C GLN A 47 13.40 24.61 -13.46
N CYS A 48 12.08 24.65 -13.70
CA CYS A 48 11.11 23.76 -13.05
C CYS A 48 11.45 22.29 -13.26
N LEU A 49 11.73 21.88 -14.51
CA LEU A 49 12.06 20.49 -14.81
C LEU A 49 13.38 20.05 -14.17
N ARG A 50 14.37 20.95 -14.11
CA ARG A 50 15.65 20.71 -13.44
C ARG A 50 15.48 20.49 -11.95
N ASP A 51 14.67 21.33 -11.30
CA ASP A 51 14.43 21.21 -9.86
C ASP A 51 13.45 20.07 -9.54
N LEU A 52 12.60 19.66 -10.48
CA LEU A 52 11.76 18.45 -10.32
C LEU A 52 12.62 17.17 -10.32
N ARG A 53 13.66 17.11 -11.16
CA ARG A 53 14.50 15.91 -11.35
C ARG A 53 15.39 15.63 -10.13
N VAL A 54 15.05 14.60 -9.35
CA VAL A 54 15.97 14.01 -8.34
C VAL A 54 17.00 13.10 -9.03
N THR A 55 16.50 12.27 -9.94
CA THR A 55 17.24 11.32 -10.78
C THR A 55 16.47 11.18 -12.10
N ASP A 56 17.08 10.59 -13.12
CA ASP A 56 16.33 10.11 -14.28
C ASP A 56 16.07 8.61 -14.12
N PRO A 57 14.81 8.17 -13.93
CA PRO A 57 14.54 6.75 -13.74
C PRO A 57 14.99 5.88 -14.93
N ARG A 58 15.18 6.44 -16.13
CA ARG A 58 15.76 5.72 -17.28
C ARG A 58 17.23 5.40 -17.06
N GLU A 59 18.00 6.35 -16.53
CA GLU A 59 19.41 6.16 -16.16
C GLU A 59 19.51 5.16 -14.99
N ASP A 60 18.63 5.26 -13.99
CA ASP A 60 18.57 4.27 -12.90
C ASP A 60 18.28 2.86 -13.40
N ARG A 61 17.33 2.71 -14.33
CA ARG A 61 17.04 1.42 -14.95
C ARG A 61 18.27 0.87 -15.67
N ALA A 62 18.93 1.68 -16.50
CA ALA A 62 20.12 1.27 -17.25
C ALA A 62 21.26 0.85 -16.31
N ARG A 63 21.45 1.59 -15.22
CA ARG A 63 22.45 1.25 -14.18
C ARG A 63 22.10 -0.04 -13.46
N ILE A 64 20.85 -0.21 -12.98
CA ILE A 64 20.43 -1.44 -12.28
C ILE A 64 20.51 -2.67 -13.20
N GLU A 65 20.25 -2.50 -14.50
CA GLU A 65 20.41 -3.56 -15.50
C GLU A 65 21.90 -3.88 -15.75
N GLY A 66 22.77 -2.87 -15.79
CA GLY A 66 24.22 -3.06 -15.93
C GLY A 66 24.92 -3.63 -14.69
N ASP A 67 24.41 -3.31 -13.49
CA ASP A 67 24.91 -3.86 -12.21
C ASP A 67 24.48 -5.33 -12.00
N LYS A 68 23.58 -5.84 -12.84
CA LYS A 68 23.00 -7.20 -12.77
C LYS A 68 23.27 -7.96 -14.07
N ASP A 69 22.68 -9.14 -14.19
CA ASP A 69 22.69 -9.91 -15.44
C ASP A 69 21.82 -9.26 -16.52
N ARG A 70 22.13 -9.61 -17.77
CA ARG A 70 21.33 -9.23 -18.94
C ARG A 70 19.87 -9.62 -18.76
N LEU A 71 18.96 -8.72 -19.11
CA LEU A 71 17.53 -9.00 -19.12
C LEU A 71 17.18 -10.09 -20.17
N LEU A 72 16.82 -11.28 -19.70
CA LEU A 72 16.39 -12.40 -20.53
C LEU A 72 14.87 -12.45 -20.63
N ARG A 73 14.34 -12.52 -21.86
CA ARG A 73 12.89 -12.56 -22.12
C ARG A 73 12.20 -13.75 -21.46
N ASP A 74 12.86 -14.90 -21.44
CA ASP A 74 12.30 -16.13 -20.88
C ASP A 74 12.03 -16.03 -19.37
N CYS A 75 12.72 -15.14 -18.65
CA CYS A 75 12.53 -14.93 -17.22
C CYS A 75 11.21 -14.22 -16.87
N TYR A 76 10.59 -13.51 -17.81
CA TYR A 76 9.36 -12.74 -17.56
C TYR A 76 8.24 -13.00 -18.58
N LYS A 77 8.46 -13.83 -19.62
CA LYS A 77 7.43 -14.09 -20.64
C LYS A 77 6.14 -14.64 -20.03
N TRP A 78 6.26 -15.51 -19.02
CA TRP A 78 5.13 -16.16 -18.37
C TRP A 78 4.21 -15.14 -17.70
N VAL A 79 4.75 -14.03 -17.18
CA VAL A 79 3.96 -12.92 -16.61
C VAL A 79 3.10 -12.28 -17.68
N LEU A 80 3.63 -12.16 -18.91
CA LEU A 80 2.87 -11.61 -20.02
C LEU A 80 1.76 -12.55 -20.49
N GLU A 81 1.83 -13.84 -20.17
CA GLU A 81 0.85 -14.86 -20.52
C GLU A 81 -0.17 -15.09 -19.38
N ASP A 82 0.15 -14.62 -18.16
CA ASP A 82 -0.68 -14.76 -16.97
C ASP A 82 -2.03 -14.03 -17.10
N ASP A 83 -3.11 -14.70 -16.69
CA ASP A 83 -4.47 -14.16 -16.73
C ASP A 83 -4.60 -12.85 -15.95
N SER A 84 -3.88 -12.70 -14.82
CA SER A 84 -3.92 -11.51 -13.98
C SER A 84 -3.32 -10.31 -14.71
N TYR A 85 -2.21 -10.52 -15.44
CA TYR A 85 -1.60 -9.49 -16.27
C TYR A 85 -2.50 -9.13 -17.45
N GLN A 86 -3.09 -10.11 -18.12
CA GLN A 86 -3.99 -9.88 -19.25
C GLN A 86 -5.24 -9.11 -18.84
N ARG A 87 -5.85 -9.46 -17.70
CA ARG A 87 -6.98 -8.72 -17.13
C ARG A 87 -6.59 -7.29 -16.79
N TRP A 88 -5.49 -7.09 -16.06
CA TRP A 88 -4.98 -5.74 -15.73
C TRP A 88 -4.75 -4.87 -16.98
N LYS A 89 -4.26 -5.47 -18.06
CA LYS A 89 -3.94 -4.76 -19.29
C LYS A 89 -5.17 -4.41 -20.13
N THR A 90 -6.21 -5.24 -20.11
CA THR A 90 -7.34 -5.16 -21.05
C THR A 90 -8.66 -4.73 -20.43
N GLN A 91 -8.82 -4.88 -19.11
CA GLN A 91 -10.08 -4.60 -18.41
C GLN A 91 -9.96 -3.31 -17.59
N ASP A 92 -10.92 -2.40 -17.77
CA ASP A 92 -11.00 -1.14 -17.01
C ASP A 92 -11.28 -1.32 -15.50
N ALA A 93 -11.68 -2.53 -15.09
CA ALA A 93 -12.06 -2.84 -13.71
C ALA A 93 -10.85 -2.97 -12.77
N SER A 94 -9.68 -3.42 -13.25
CA SER A 94 -8.48 -3.59 -12.42
C SER A 94 -7.37 -2.64 -12.84
N ARG A 95 -7.13 -1.61 -12.03
CA ARG A 95 -6.09 -0.60 -12.27
C ARG A 95 -4.76 -0.90 -11.59
N LEU A 96 -4.64 -2.04 -10.91
CA LEU A 96 -3.47 -2.39 -10.12
C LEU A 96 -3.07 -3.85 -10.35
N LEU A 97 -1.81 -4.05 -10.77
CA LEU A 97 -1.17 -5.36 -10.82
C LEU A 97 -0.10 -5.43 -9.73
N TRP A 98 -0.26 -6.36 -8.79
CA TRP A 98 0.68 -6.54 -7.69
C TRP A 98 1.57 -7.78 -7.91
N ILE A 99 2.85 -7.56 -8.21
CA ILE A 99 3.85 -8.63 -8.33
C ILE A 99 4.63 -8.72 -7.02
N LYS A 100 4.38 -9.78 -6.25
CA LYS A 100 5.05 -10.06 -4.97
C LYS A 100 6.01 -11.24 -5.09
N GLY A 101 7.04 -11.24 -4.23
CA GLY A 101 8.01 -12.32 -4.14
C GLY A 101 9.06 -12.00 -3.08
N GLU A 102 9.72 -13.02 -2.54
CA GLU A 102 10.78 -12.88 -1.55
C GLU A 102 12.00 -12.12 -2.10
N PRO A 103 12.89 -11.60 -1.24
CA PRO A 103 14.19 -11.09 -1.66
C PRO A 103 14.92 -12.07 -2.59
N GLY A 104 15.60 -11.55 -3.61
CA GLY A 104 16.35 -12.39 -4.57
C GLY A 104 15.54 -13.10 -5.66
N LYS A 105 14.20 -13.13 -5.62
CA LYS A 105 13.36 -13.86 -6.61
C LYS A 105 13.20 -13.17 -7.98
N GLY A 106 14.10 -12.24 -8.35
CA GLY A 106 14.07 -11.61 -9.68
C GLY A 106 12.99 -10.55 -9.94
N LYS A 107 12.26 -10.08 -8.91
CA LYS A 107 11.19 -9.06 -9.05
C LYS A 107 11.58 -7.84 -9.89
N THR A 108 12.74 -7.24 -9.60
CA THR A 108 13.23 -6.06 -10.34
C THR A 108 13.43 -6.37 -11.82
N MET A 109 14.02 -7.53 -12.15
CA MET A 109 14.26 -7.95 -13.53
C MET A 109 12.94 -8.21 -14.26
N MET A 110 11.99 -8.82 -13.56
CA MET A 110 10.65 -9.05 -14.08
C MET A 110 9.91 -7.73 -14.38
N THR A 111 9.94 -6.77 -13.45
CA THR A 111 9.40 -5.42 -13.66
C THR A 111 10.07 -4.72 -14.83
N MET A 112 11.40 -4.80 -14.96
CA MET A 112 12.13 -4.25 -16.11
C MET A 112 11.69 -4.89 -17.44
N GLY A 113 11.47 -6.20 -17.46
CA GLY A 113 10.92 -6.93 -18.61
C GLY A 113 9.54 -6.43 -19.02
N VAL A 114 8.64 -6.25 -18.05
CA VAL A 114 7.31 -5.70 -18.30
C VAL A 114 7.39 -4.27 -18.82
N ILE A 115 8.24 -3.41 -18.22
CA ILE A 115 8.44 -2.04 -18.70
C ILE A 115 8.98 -2.05 -20.13
N ALA A 116 9.96 -2.91 -20.45
CA ALA A 116 10.49 -3.04 -21.81
C ALA A 116 9.40 -3.35 -22.82
N GLU A 117 8.50 -4.31 -22.50
CA GLU A 117 7.44 -4.72 -23.40
C GLU A 117 6.35 -3.65 -23.58
N LEU A 118 6.05 -2.89 -22.53
CA LEU A 118 5.12 -1.75 -22.61
C LEU A 118 5.72 -0.61 -23.44
N SER A 119 6.96 -0.19 -23.13
CA SER A 119 7.64 0.90 -23.84
C SER A 119 7.84 0.60 -25.34
N ARG A 120 8.21 -0.64 -25.69
CA ARG A 120 8.37 -1.07 -27.10
C ARG A 120 7.07 -0.96 -27.89
N LYS A 121 5.94 -1.36 -27.29
CA LYS A 121 4.62 -1.26 -27.92
C LYS A 121 4.20 0.20 -28.11
N ASP A 122 4.58 1.07 -27.19
CA ASP A 122 4.28 2.50 -27.31
C ASP A 122 5.13 3.22 -28.36
N GLU A 123 6.39 2.85 -28.54
CA GLU A 123 7.22 3.39 -29.63
C GLU A 123 6.66 3.06 -31.01
N VAL A 124 6.18 1.82 -31.19
CA VAL A 124 5.50 1.39 -32.43
C VAL A 124 4.20 2.17 -32.62
N LYS A 125 3.36 2.28 -31.58
CA LYS A 125 2.10 3.04 -31.65
C LYS A 125 2.33 4.52 -31.91
N ARG A 126 3.31 5.15 -31.28
CA ARG A 126 3.67 6.57 -31.52
C ARG A 126 4.13 6.78 -32.95
N SER A 127 4.99 5.90 -33.47
CA SER A 127 5.47 5.98 -34.85
C SER A 127 4.30 5.92 -35.84
N ILE A 128 3.36 4.99 -35.63
CA ILE A 128 2.15 4.87 -36.47
C ILE A 128 1.22 6.08 -36.28
N TRP A 129 0.98 6.52 -35.05
CA TRP A 129 0.12 7.66 -34.74
C TRP A 129 0.63 8.96 -35.37
N ASN A 130 1.95 9.20 -35.33
CA ASN A 130 2.58 10.38 -35.92
C ASN A 130 2.47 10.40 -37.45
N VAL A 131 2.36 9.22 -38.09
CA VAL A 131 2.24 9.10 -39.55
C VAL A 131 0.78 9.14 -40.01
N MET A 132 -0.11 8.42 -39.32
CA MET A 132 -1.50 8.23 -39.78
C MET A 132 -2.52 9.16 -39.13
N GLY A 133 -2.16 9.82 -38.01
CA GLY A 133 -2.99 10.83 -37.34
C GLY A 133 -4.43 10.40 -37.05
N ARG A 134 -5.31 11.38 -36.83
CA ARG A 134 -6.74 11.23 -36.44
C ARG A 134 -7.63 10.40 -37.40
N LEU A 135 -7.07 9.86 -38.49
CA LEU A 135 -7.75 9.00 -39.46
C LEU A 135 -7.88 7.55 -38.99
N TRP A 136 -7.10 7.12 -37.98
CA TRP A 136 -7.11 5.74 -37.49
C TRP A 136 -7.62 5.67 -36.03
N PRO A 137 -8.67 4.89 -35.73
CA PRO A 137 -9.33 4.86 -34.41
C PRO A 137 -8.59 3.96 -33.41
N VAL A 138 -7.28 4.12 -33.25
CA VAL A 138 -6.51 3.42 -32.22
C VAL A 138 -6.35 4.31 -31.00
N SER A 139 -6.52 3.71 -29.82
CA SER A 139 -6.21 4.35 -28.53
C SER A 139 -4.81 4.97 -28.60
N GLY A 140 -4.69 6.24 -28.20
CA GLY A 140 -3.43 6.99 -28.26
C GLY A 140 -2.25 6.28 -27.58
N PRO A 141 -1.01 6.74 -27.81
CA PRO A 141 0.18 6.11 -27.24
C PRO A 141 0.11 6.06 -25.72
N CYS A 142 0.44 4.90 -25.11
CA CYS A 142 0.47 4.80 -23.66
C CYS A 142 1.72 5.54 -23.13
N LEU A 143 1.55 6.21 -21.99
CA LEU A 143 2.64 6.82 -21.25
C LEU A 143 3.10 5.81 -20.20
N VAL A 144 4.39 5.46 -20.22
CA VAL A 144 4.95 4.51 -19.26
C VAL A 144 5.85 5.26 -18.31
N ALA A 145 5.42 5.42 -17.06
CA ALA A 145 6.24 5.99 -15.99
C ALA A 145 6.58 4.90 -14.97
N TYR A 146 7.81 4.92 -14.47
CA TYR A 146 8.32 3.96 -13.50
C TYR A 146 9.36 4.59 -12.59
N PHE A 147 9.57 3.98 -11.43
CA PHE A 147 10.57 4.38 -10.46
C PHE A 147 11.09 3.15 -9.72
N PHE A 148 12.39 3.11 -9.42
CA PHE A 148 13.02 2.01 -8.70
C PHE A 148 13.50 2.48 -7.34
N CYS A 149 12.80 2.10 -6.27
CA CYS A 149 13.25 2.38 -4.91
C CYS A 149 14.52 1.60 -4.59
N GLN A 150 15.49 2.26 -3.96
CA GLN A 150 16.79 1.68 -3.61
C GLN A 150 17.09 1.91 -2.14
N SER A 151 17.09 0.83 -1.34
CA SER A 151 17.31 0.92 0.12
C SER A 151 18.67 1.53 0.49
N ALA A 152 19.70 1.32 -0.33
CA ALA A 152 21.03 1.89 -0.12
C ALA A 152 21.11 3.40 -0.38
N ARG A 153 20.06 4.02 -0.94
CA ARG A 153 19.99 5.44 -1.31
C ARG A 153 18.74 6.07 -0.72
N PRO A 154 18.80 6.65 0.49
CA PRO A 154 17.64 7.24 1.16
C PRO A 154 16.90 8.28 0.30
N GLU A 155 17.63 9.01 -0.52
CA GLU A 155 17.09 9.98 -1.48
C GLU A 155 16.26 9.34 -2.60
N LEU A 156 16.37 8.02 -2.82
CA LEU A 156 15.56 7.24 -3.76
C LEU A 156 14.63 6.25 -3.06
N ASN A 157 14.43 6.37 -1.74
CA ASN A 157 13.57 5.47 -0.97
C ASN A 157 12.53 6.23 -0.15
N ASN A 158 11.91 7.23 -0.77
CA ASN A 158 10.85 8.03 -0.15
C ASN A 158 9.77 8.40 -1.18
N ALA A 159 8.56 8.72 -0.69
CA ALA A 159 7.40 9.01 -1.52
C ALA A 159 7.61 10.23 -2.44
N THR A 160 8.29 11.26 -1.95
CA THR A 160 8.57 12.49 -2.70
C THR A 160 9.42 12.19 -3.94
N SER A 161 10.48 11.39 -3.81
CA SER A 161 11.32 10.99 -4.93
C SER A 161 10.60 10.10 -5.93
N VAL A 162 9.74 9.17 -5.46
CA VAL A 162 8.88 8.37 -6.33
C VAL A 162 7.98 9.27 -7.18
N LEU A 163 7.25 10.18 -6.54
CA LEU A 163 6.34 11.11 -7.24
C LEU A 163 7.09 12.02 -8.21
N ARG A 164 8.22 12.60 -7.78
CA ARG A 164 9.06 13.45 -8.64
C ARG A 164 9.57 12.70 -9.86
N GLY A 165 10.04 11.47 -9.69
CA GLY A 165 10.51 10.63 -10.80
C GLY A 165 9.39 10.24 -11.78
N LEU A 166 8.19 9.89 -11.27
CA LEU A 166 7.04 9.57 -12.12
C LEU A 166 6.57 10.79 -12.92
N ILE A 167 6.39 11.94 -12.27
CA ILE A 167 5.98 13.19 -12.93
C ILE A 167 7.02 13.61 -13.97
N TYR A 168 8.31 13.54 -13.62
CA TYR A 168 9.41 13.84 -14.53
C TYR A 168 9.34 12.98 -15.80
N LEU A 169 9.13 11.66 -15.70
CA LEU A 169 9.00 10.80 -16.87
C LEU A 169 7.77 11.10 -17.72
N LEU A 170 6.64 11.45 -17.10
CA LEU A 170 5.44 11.83 -17.83
C LEU A 170 5.66 13.10 -18.64
N ILE A 171 6.30 14.12 -18.05
CA ILE A 171 6.65 15.37 -18.73
C ILE A 171 7.70 15.13 -19.83
N ALA A 172 8.71 14.29 -19.56
CA ALA A 172 9.73 13.95 -20.55
C ALA A 172 9.15 13.24 -21.78
N GLN A 173 8.09 12.46 -21.63
CA GLN A 173 7.37 11.82 -22.73
C GLN A 173 6.34 12.75 -23.39
N ARG A 174 5.75 13.67 -22.62
CA ARG A 174 4.76 14.63 -23.11
C ARG A 174 4.99 16.02 -22.49
N GLY A 175 5.76 16.84 -23.21
CA GLY A 175 6.23 18.15 -22.73
C GLY A 175 5.11 19.10 -22.29
N GLU A 176 3.93 19.04 -22.93
CA GLU A 176 2.76 19.84 -22.57
C GLU A 176 2.34 19.69 -21.10
N LEU A 177 2.65 18.55 -20.46
CA LEU A 177 2.28 18.31 -19.07
C LEU A 177 3.02 19.21 -18.07
N ILE A 178 4.14 19.84 -18.48
CA ILE A 178 4.89 20.76 -17.61
C ILE A 178 4.02 21.90 -17.10
N GLN A 179 3.02 22.34 -17.87
CA GLN A 179 2.11 23.43 -17.50
C GLN A 179 1.34 23.19 -16.19
N HIS A 180 1.16 21.91 -15.80
CA HIS A 180 0.45 21.56 -14.56
C HIS A 180 1.34 21.72 -13.33
N VAL A 181 2.64 21.51 -13.47
CA VAL A 181 3.62 21.70 -12.39
C VAL A 181 4.08 23.14 -12.35
N GLN A 182 4.31 23.73 -13.53
CA GLN A 182 4.77 25.10 -13.73
C GLN A 182 3.89 26.12 -13.00
N ARG A 183 2.55 26.00 -13.09
CA ARG A 183 1.61 26.90 -12.40
C ARG A 183 1.84 27.01 -10.89
N ARG A 184 2.19 25.91 -10.22
CA ARG A 184 2.52 25.93 -8.79
C ARG A 184 3.97 26.32 -8.54
N TYR A 185 4.88 25.95 -9.43
CA TYR A 185 6.30 26.26 -9.34
C TYR A 185 6.58 27.76 -9.47
N GLU A 186 5.80 28.50 -10.26
CA GLU A 186 5.86 29.97 -10.35
C GLU A 186 5.61 30.64 -9.00
N THR A 187 4.73 30.08 -8.17
CA THR A 187 4.43 30.63 -6.83
C THR A 187 5.42 30.16 -5.77
N MET A 188 5.85 28.89 -5.82
CA MET A 188 6.59 28.24 -4.72
C MET A 188 8.08 28.05 -4.98
N GLY A 189 8.53 28.17 -6.23
CA GLY A 189 9.90 27.85 -6.64
C GLY A 189 10.33 26.45 -6.23
N LYS A 190 11.62 26.30 -5.89
CA LYS A 190 12.23 25.01 -5.48
C LYS A 190 11.60 24.38 -4.25
N GLN A 191 11.00 25.18 -3.37
CA GLN A 191 10.32 24.70 -2.16
C GLN A 191 9.13 23.80 -2.51
N LEU A 192 8.60 23.87 -3.73
CA LEU A 192 7.62 22.90 -4.24
C LEU A 192 8.12 21.45 -4.15
N PHE A 193 9.43 21.25 -4.29
CA PHE A 193 10.06 19.94 -4.36
C PHE A 193 11.00 19.65 -3.18
N GLU A 194 11.41 20.68 -2.46
CA GLU A 194 12.37 20.65 -1.34
C GLU A 194 11.65 20.82 0.00
N GLY A 195 12.04 20.01 0.98
CA GLY A 195 11.48 20.05 2.33
C GLY A 195 10.95 18.68 2.79
N PRO A 196 10.88 18.45 4.11
CA PRO A 196 10.41 17.19 4.68
C PRO A 196 8.91 17.03 4.43
N ASN A 197 8.53 16.45 3.28
CA ASN A 197 7.17 16.04 2.88
C ASN A 197 6.04 17.10 2.92
N ALA A 198 6.27 18.32 3.42
CA ALA A 198 5.22 19.29 3.71
C ALA A 198 4.45 19.72 2.46
N VAL A 199 5.11 20.03 1.34
CA VAL A 199 4.38 20.49 0.14
C VAL A 199 3.60 19.35 -0.53
N ALA A 200 4.18 18.16 -0.63
CA ALA A 200 3.48 17.01 -1.20
C ALA A 200 2.28 16.59 -0.34
N VAL A 201 2.43 16.64 0.99
CA VAL A 201 1.34 16.41 1.94
C VAL A 201 0.33 17.55 1.89
N ALA A 202 0.74 18.80 1.78
CA ALA A 202 -0.16 19.96 1.65
C ALA A 202 -1.04 19.85 0.40
N VAL A 203 -0.45 19.53 -0.75
CA VAL A 203 -1.20 19.28 -2.00
C VAL A 203 -2.14 18.08 -1.85
N PHE A 204 -1.70 17.04 -1.15
CA PHE A 204 -2.55 15.87 -0.87
C PHE A 204 -3.70 16.20 0.08
N VAL A 205 -3.46 16.99 1.12
CA VAL A 205 -4.49 17.51 2.05
C VAL A 205 -5.50 18.33 1.27
N GLU A 206 -5.05 19.29 0.44
CA GLU A 206 -5.94 20.11 -0.39
C GLU A 206 -6.84 19.24 -1.27
N TYR A 207 -6.27 18.26 -1.97
CA TYR A 207 -7.02 17.32 -2.80
C TYR A 207 -8.03 16.49 -1.99
N LYS A 208 -7.60 15.94 -0.85
CA LYS A 208 -8.45 15.11 0.01
C LYS A 208 -9.58 15.91 0.65
N VAL A 209 -9.29 17.10 1.15
CA VAL A 209 -10.27 17.99 1.77
C VAL A 209 -11.26 18.52 0.74
N GLN A 210 -10.83 18.87 -0.47
CA GLN A 210 -11.75 19.27 -1.54
C GLN A 210 -12.76 18.16 -1.86
N ARG A 211 -12.30 16.90 -1.91
CA ARG A 211 -13.18 15.75 -2.11
C ARG A 211 -14.13 15.53 -0.93
N LEU A 212 -13.62 15.58 0.29
CA LEU A 212 -14.43 15.44 1.50
C LEU A 212 -15.50 16.53 1.58
N ALA A 213 -15.12 17.79 1.34
CA ALA A 213 -16.03 18.93 1.31
C ALA A 213 -17.13 18.77 0.25
N THR A 214 -16.82 18.15 -0.88
CA THR A 214 -17.83 17.87 -1.93
C THR A 214 -18.84 16.82 -1.46
N VAL A 215 -18.39 15.76 -0.78
CA VAL A 215 -19.25 14.66 -0.32
C VAL A 215 -20.08 15.07 0.89
N GLU A 216 -19.43 15.66 1.90
CA GLU A 216 -20.04 16.08 3.18
C GLU A 216 -20.70 17.47 3.11
N LYS A 217 -20.54 18.17 1.98
CA LYS A 217 -21.12 19.50 1.70
C LYS A 217 -20.61 20.58 2.67
N TYR A 218 -19.30 20.66 2.87
CA TYR A 218 -18.68 21.71 3.69
C TYR A 218 -18.80 23.07 3.01
N ASP A 219 -19.08 24.12 3.80
CA ASP A 219 -18.91 25.49 3.34
C ASP A 219 -17.41 25.85 3.24
N LEU A 220 -17.11 26.98 2.58
CA LEU A 220 -15.74 27.42 2.37
C LEU A 220 -14.96 27.67 3.67
N GLY A 221 -15.65 28.08 4.74
CA GLY A 221 -15.03 28.36 6.03
C GLY A 221 -14.59 27.08 6.74
N LEU A 222 -15.51 26.11 6.84
CA LEU A 222 -15.21 24.79 7.41
C LEU A 222 -14.18 24.04 6.56
N GLN A 223 -14.26 24.13 5.23
CA GLN A 223 -13.25 23.54 4.35
C GLN A 223 -11.85 24.09 4.63
N ALA A 224 -11.70 25.41 4.74
CA ALA A 224 -10.42 26.04 5.03
C ALA A 224 -9.87 25.64 6.41
N GLU A 225 -10.74 25.51 7.41
CA GLU A 225 -10.36 25.09 8.76
C GLU A 225 -9.91 23.63 8.80
N VAL A 226 -10.64 22.72 8.14
CA VAL A 226 -10.23 21.31 8.00
C VAL A 226 -8.88 21.25 7.30
N GLN A 227 -8.69 21.98 6.20
CA GLN A 227 -7.42 22.00 5.47
C GLN A 227 -6.26 22.47 6.34
N LEU A 228 -6.44 23.54 7.13
CA LEU A 228 -5.41 24.06 8.03
C LEU A 228 -5.03 23.06 9.12
N GLN A 229 -6.04 22.47 9.79
CA GLN A 229 -5.84 21.50 10.87
C GLN A 229 -5.14 20.23 10.37
N LEU A 230 -5.54 19.72 9.21
CA LEU A 230 -4.92 18.54 8.62
C LEU A 230 -3.47 18.80 8.20
N HIS A 231 -3.17 20.00 7.68
CA HIS A 231 -1.81 20.38 7.33
C HIS A 231 -0.89 20.41 8.55
N ASP A 232 -1.33 21.05 9.65
CA ASP A 232 -0.55 21.23 10.87
C ASP A 232 -0.30 19.91 11.62
N ARG A 233 -1.32 19.05 11.71
CA ARG A 233 -1.29 17.83 12.54
C ARG A 233 -0.80 16.57 11.83
N ALA A 234 -0.68 16.59 10.49
CA ALA A 234 -0.28 15.41 9.73
C ALA A 234 1.19 15.00 9.93
N GLU A 235 2.06 15.92 10.37
CA GLU A 235 3.50 15.68 10.57
C GLU A 235 4.17 15.02 9.35
N GLY A 236 3.72 15.38 8.14
CA GLY A 236 4.23 14.81 6.89
C GLY A 236 3.71 13.41 6.53
N SER A 237 2.66 12.90 7.21
CA SER A 237 2.08 11.58 6.98
C SER A 237 0.85 11.61 6.07
N PHE A 238 1.00 11.09 4.84
CA PHE A 238 -0.14 10.86 3.93
C PHE A 238 -1.19 9.89 4.50
N LEU A 239 -0.75 8.92 5.30
CA LEU A 239 -1.63 7.95 5.93
C LEU A 239 -2.49 8.60 7.00
N TRP A 240 -1.90 9.48 7.82
CA TRP A 240 -2.64 10.23 8.84
C TRP A 240 -3.76 11.05 8.19
N VAL A 241 -3.44 11.79 7.11
CA VAL A 241 -4.43 12.57 6.35
C VAL A 241 -5.54 11.67 5.83
N SER A 242 -5.18 10.50 5.28
CA SER A 242 -6.17 9.55 4.74
C SER A 242 -7.07 8.95 5.81
N LEU A 243 -6.53 8.63 6.99
CA LEU A 243 -7.28 8.09 8.12
C LEU A 243 -8.22 9.14 8.71
N VAL A 244 -7.72 10.37 8.90
CA VAL A 244 -8.52 11.49 9.40
C VAL A 244 -9.65 11.85 8.45
N CYS A 245 -9.39 11.97 7.14
CA CYS A 245 -10.47 12.20 6.18
C CYS A 245 -11.53 11.10 6.25
N LYS A 246 -11.13 9.84 6.45
CA LYS A 246 -12.05 8.72 6.61
C LYS A 246 -12.82 8.75 7.94
N GLU A 247 -12.24 9.25 9.02
CA GLU A 247 -12.96 9.47 10.30
C GLU A 247 -13.98 10.62 10.18
N LEU A 248 -13.72 11.60 9.32
CA LEU A 248 -14.64 12.70 9.03
C LEU A 248 -15.74 12.34 8.01
N GLU A 249 -15.58 11.27 7.23
CA GLU A 249 -16.62 10.78 6.31
C GLU A 249 -17.86 10.34 7.11
N GLY A 250 -19.03 10.87 6.75
CA GLY A 250 -20.30 10.60 7.43
C GLY A 250 -20.50 11.32 8.77
N VAL A 251 -19.56 12.19 9.19
CA VAL A 251 -19.72 13.01 10.40
C VAL A 251 -20.68 14.17 10.12
N PRO A 252 -21.80 14.31 10.88
CA PRO A 252 -22.71 15.42 10.68
C PRO A 252 -22.04 16.79 10.85
N LEU A 253 -22.40 17.75 9.99
CA LEU A 253 -21.81 19.10 9.93
C LEU A 253 -21.72 19.82 11.28
N TYR A 254 -22.73 19.65 12.15
CA TYR A 254 -22.78 20.29 13.47
C TYR A 254 -21.74 19.73 14.45
N SER A 255 -21.22 18.52 14.18
CA SER A 255 -20.24 17.81 15.03
C SER A 255 -18.84 17.76 14.41
N THR A 256 -18.69 18.09 13.12
CA THR A 256 -17.40 18.04 12.40
C THR A 256 -16.30 18.81 13.13
N ARG A 257 -16.60 20.02 13.65
CA ARG A 257 -15.62 20.85 14.38
C ARG A 257 -15.17 20.20 15.68
N GLU A 258 -16.09 19.58 16.42
CA GLU A 258 -15.79 18.88 17.67
C GLU A 258 -14.90 17.65 17.40
N VAL A 259 -15.25 16.84 16.40
CA VAL A 259 -14.43 15.69 15.99
C VAL A 259 -13.04 16.14 15.56
N LEU A 260 -12.96 17.17 14.70
CA LEU A 260 -11.69 17.71 14.20
C LEU A 260 -10.77 18.19 15.33
N GLN A 261 -11.32 18.87 16.34
CA GLN A 261 -10.56 19.33 17.51
C GLN A 261 -10.01 18.17 18.34
N ALA A 262 -10.77 17.07 18.45
CA ALA A 262 -10.39 15.88 19.22
C ALA A 262 -9.38 14.96 18.52
N LEU A 263 -9.02 15.22 17.26
CA LEU A 263 -8.04 14.42 16.51
C LEU A 263 -6.60 14.74 16.92
N PRO A 264 -5.80 13.76 17.35
CA PRO A 264 -4.43 14.03 17.79
C PRO A 264 -3.45 14.19 16.61
N PRO A 265 -2.35 14.94 16.77
CA PRO A 265 -1.29 15.03 15.77
C PRO A 265 -0.49 13.73 15.67
N GLY A 266 -0.02 13.42 14.47
CA GLY A 266 0.84 12.25 14.23
C GLY A 266 0.12 10.90 14.25
N LEU A 267 0.77 9.87 13.67
CA LEU A 267 0.17 8.54 13.50
C LEU A 267 0.00 7.77 14.82
N ASP A 268 1.00 7.77 15.70
CA ASP A 268 0.95 6.98 16.94
C ASP A 268 -0.17 7.44 17.89
N PRO A 269 -0.35 8.75 18.16
CA PRO A 269 -1.50 9.23 18.91
C PRO A 269 -2.84 8.91 18.24
N LEU A 270 -2.91 8.98 16.90
CA LEU A 270 -4.12 8.62 16.17
C LEU A 270 -4.45 7.12 16.33
N TYR A 271 -3.45 6.24 16.27
CA TYR A 271 -3.65 4.81 16.54
C TYR A 271 -4.06 4.56 18.00
N ASN A 272 -3.50 5.27 18.97
CA ASN A 272 -3.94 5.18 20.38
C ASN A 272 -5.42 5.54 20.52
N ARG A 273 -5.88 6.61 19.85
CA ARG A 273 -7.29 7.00 19.81
C ARG A 273 -8.16 5.92 19.18
N MET A 274 -7.75 5.35 18.04
CA MET A 274 -8.48 4.25 17.39
C MET A 274 -8.57 3.02 18.29
N MET A 275 -7.50 2.68 19.02
CA MET A 275 -7.54 1.60 20.02
C MET A 275 -8.51 1.90 21.16
N ALA A 276 -8.53 3.15 21.67
CA ALA A 276 -9.48 3.54 22.70
C ALA A 276 -10.94 3.40 22.22
N GLN A 277 -11.23 3.75 20.96
CA GLN A 277 -12.55 3.55 20.35
C GLN A 277 -12.92 2.06 20.28
N ILE A 278 -11.97 1.17 19.99
CA ILE A 278 -12.21 -0.29 19.99
C ILE A 278 -12.50 -0.80 21.40
N VAL A 279 -11.77 -0.31 22.40
CA VAL A 279 -11.97 -0.68 23.81
C VAL A 279 -13.30 -0.16 24.36
N ALA A 280 -13.76 0.99 23.88
CA ALA A 280 -15.03 1.61 24.30
C ALA A 280 -16.27 0.92 23.71
N GLN A 281 -16.12 -0.04 22.78
CA GLN A 281 -17.23 -0.88 22.33
C GLN A 281 -17.72 -1.80 23.46
N ASP A 282 -18.79 -2.56 23.22
CA ASP A 282 -19.24 -3.56 24.19
C ASP A 282 -18.14 -4.58 24.50
N ALA A 283 -18.13 -5.09 25.73
CA ALA A 283 -17.04 -5.92 26.25
C ALA A 283 -16.78 -7.18 25.39
N ARG A 284 -17.82 -7.74 24.77
CA ARG A 284 -17.70 -8.93 23.90
C ARG A 284 -17.02 -8.56 22.59
N THR A 285 -17.50 -7.52 21.92
CA THR A 285 -16.91 -7.04 20.67
C THR A 285 -15.47 -6.59 20.87
N ALA A 286 -15.21 -5.79 21.90
CA ALA A 286 -13.87 -5.31 22.23
C ALA A 286 -12.89 -6.47 22.46
N LYS A 287 -13.32 -7.53 23.17
CA LYS A 287 -12.51 -8.75 23.36
C LYS A 287 -12.14 -9.39 22.01
N TYR A 288 -13.12 -9.66 21.15
CA TYR A 288 -12.84 -10.32 19.87
C TYR A 288 -12.06 -9.44 18.90
N CYS A 289 -12.27 -8.12 18.89
CA CYS A 289 -11.45 -7.20 18.10
C CYS A 289 -9.98 -7.21 18.55
N LYS A 290 -9.71 -7.27 19.86
CA LYS A 290 -8.34 -7.41 20.39
C LYS A 290 -7.70 -8.70 19.93
N GLU A 291 -8.40 -9.83 20.01
CA GLU A 291 -7.87 -11.11 19.52
C GLU A 291 -7.60 -11.08 18.02
N VAL A 292 -8.52 -10.52 17.21
CA VAL A 292 -8.30 -10.35 15.77
C VAL A 292 -7.06 -9.51 15.48
N LEU A 293 -6.89 -8.36 16.15
CA LEU A 293 -5.72 -7.50 15.99
C LEU A 293 -4.42 -8.19 16.40
N ARG A 294 -4.45 -8.91 17.52
CA ARG A 294 -3.33 -9.71 18.03
C ARG A 294 -2.89 -10.78 17.02
N ILE A 295 -3.83 -11.56 16.50
CA ILE A 295 -3.54 -12.61 15.52
C ILE A 295 -3.00 -12.03 14.21
N ILE A 296 -3.63 -10.98 13.68
CA ILE A 296 -3.14 -10.35 12.44
C ILE A 296 -1.76 -9.71 12.63
N ALA A 297 -1.46 -9.17 13.82
CA ALA A 297 -0.12 -8.65 14.19
C ALA A 297 0.95 -9.74 14.22
N LEU A 298 0.65 -10.90 14.79
CA LEU A 298 1.57 -12.02 14.91
C LEU A 298 1.75 -12.78 13.59
N SER A 299 0.80 -12.69 12.67
CA SER A 299 0.77 -13.50 11.46
C SER A 299 1.88 -13.16 10.46
N PHE A 300 2.45 -14.19 9.84
CA PHE A 300 3.52 -14.07 8.83
C PHE A 300 3.00 -13.66 7.45
N ARG A 301 1.70 -13.83 7.20
CA ARG A 301 1.00 -13.35 6.00
C ARG A 301 -0.41 -12.86 6.32
N PRO A 302 -1.04 -12.09 5.42
CA PRO A 302 -2.48 -11.85 5.46
C PRO A 302 -3.28 -13.16 5.56
N LEU A 303 -4.36 -13.12 6.34
CA LEU A 303 -5.20 -14.29 6.62
C LEU A 303 -6.48 -14.25 5.80
N GLN A 304 -6.93 -15.40 5.32
CA GLN A 304 -8.31 -15.55 4.88
C GLN A 304 -9.25 -15.42 6.09
N LEU A 305 -10.47 -14.93 5.90
CA LEU A 305 -11.45 -14.81 6.98
C LEU A 305 -11.68 -16.13 7.74
N ARG A 306 -11.69 -17.26 7.03
CA ARG A 306 -11.84 -18.59 7.65
C ARG A 306 -10.62 -18.97 8.52
N GLU A 307 -9.41 -18.62 8.06
CA GLU A 307 -8.18 -18.84 8.81
C GLU A 307 -8.11 -17.93 10.04
N LEU A 308 -8.56 -16.68 9.92
CA LEU A 308 -8.63 -15.73 11.02
C LEU A 308 -9.56 -16.23 12.12
N ALA A 309 -10.74 -16.72 11.77
CA ALA A 309 -11.70 -17.24 12.76
C ALA A 309 -11.10 -18.37 13.60
N VAL A 310 -10.38 -19.27 12.93
CA VAL A 310 -9.69 -20.38 13.56
C VAL A 310 -8.51 -19.92 14.41
N ALA A 311 -7.60 -19.13 13.85
CA ALA A 311 -6.38 -18.69 14.54
C ALA A 311 -6.69 -17.80 15.76
N ALA A 312 -7.76 -16.99 15.70
CA ALA A 312 -8.23 -16.17 16.81
C ALA A 312 -9.15 -16.91 17.80
N GLY A 313 -9.38 -18.21 17.62
CA GLY A 313 -10.22 -19.01 18.52
C GLY A 313 -11.65 -18.48 18.63
N LEU A 314 -12.19 -17.93 17.54
CA LEU A 314 -13.54 -17.35 17.55
C LEU A 314 -14.59 -18.47 17.70
N PRO A 315 -15.59 -18.33 18.59
CA PRO A 315 -16.59 -19.39 18.78
C PRO A 315 -17.43 -19.64 17.52
N LYS A 316 -17.52 -20.90 17.11
CA LYS A 316 -18.24 -21.32 15.89
C LYS A 316 -19.73 -20.93 15.88
N ASP A 317 -20.36 -20.87 17.05
CA ASP A 317 -21.78 -20.51 17.17
C ASP A 317 -22.07 -19.07 16.69
N TYR A 318 -21.10 -18.16 16.83
CA TYR A 318 -21.23 -16.76 16.43
C TYR A 318 -20.47 -16.45 15.14
N PHE A 319 -19.37 -17.16 14.86
CA PHE A 319 -18.43 -16.86 13.78
C PHE A 319 -18.25 -18.01 12.79
N GLY A 320 -19.22 -18.92 12.71
CA GLY A 320 -19.27 -19.95 11.67
C GLY A 320 -19.57 -19.37 10.27
N ASP A 321 -20.24 -18.23 10.20
CA ASP A 321 -20.42 -17.46 8.97
C ASP A 321 -19.22 -16.54 8.72
N VAL A 322 -18.65 -16.62 7.52
CA VAL A 322 -17.55 -15.78 7.05
C VAL A 322 -17.95 -14.30 7.08
N GLN A 323 -19.21 -13.98 6.85
CA GLN A 323 -19.67 -12.59 6.92
C GLN A 323 -19.63 -12.03 8.34
N ALA A 324 -19.94 -12.84 9.36
CA ALA A 324 -19.81 -12.43 10.77
C ALA A 324 -18.34 -12.12 11.14
N VAL A 325 -17.39 -12.87 10.58
CA VAL A 325 -15.95 -12.61 10.76
C VAL A 325 -15.54 -11.32 10.04
N ALA A 326 -16.07 -11.07 8.84
CA ALA A 326 -15.83 -9.84 8.10
C ALA A 326 -16.38 -8.61 8.84
N ASP A 327 -17.57 -8.74 9.42
CA ASP A 327 -18.21 -7.71 10.23
C ASP A 327 -17.37 -7.42 11.49
N LEU A 328 -16.86 -8.44 12.17
CA LEU A 328 -15.95 -8.26 13.30
C LEU A 328 -14.64 -7.57 12.88
N ALA A 329 -14.04 -7.97 11.76
CA ALA A 329 -12.83 -7.34 11.24
C ALA A 329 -13.07 -5.85 10.91
N SER A 330 -14.27 -5.48 10.43
CA SER A 330 -14.65 -4.08 10.18
C SER A 330 -14.74 -3.25 11.47
N ARG A 331 -15.06 -3.88 12.61
CA ARG A 331 -15.14 -3.24 13.94
C ARG A 331 -13.76 -2.99 14.56
N CYS A 332 -12.70 -3.57 14.02
CA CYS A 332 -11.32 -3.19 14.33
C CYS A 332 -10.92 -1.83 13.73
N GLY A 333 -11.88 -1.09 13.15
CA GLY A 333 -11.68 0.25 12.60
C GLY A 333 -10.74 0.25 11.40
N SER A 334 -10.15 1.41 11.13
CA SER A 334 -9.25 1.58 9.99
C SER A 334 -7.87 0.92 10.16
N PHE A 335 -7.65 0.09 11.19
CA PHE A 335 -6.45 -0.74 11.29
C PHE A 335 -6.42 -1.81 10.20
N LEU A 336 -7.58 -2.42 9.91
CA LEU A 336 -7.70 -3.57 9.02
C LEU A 336 -8.41 -3.23 7.71
N THR A 337 -8.10 -4.00 6.68
CA THR A 337 -8.83 -4.01 5.41
C THR A 337 -9.18 -5.45 5.06
N VAL A 338 -10.40 -5.64 4.54
CA VAL A 338 -10.86 -6.92 4.00
C VAL A 338 -11.00 -6.76 2.49
N ARG A 339 -10.25 -7.58 1.73
CA ARG A 339 -10.30 -7.58 0.26
C ARG A 339 -10.34 -9.01 -0.23
N GLU A 340 -11.35 -9.36 -1.03
CA GLU A 340 -11.50 -10.72 -1.59
C GLU A 340 -11.43 -11.82 -0.52
N GLY A 341 -12.00 -11.56 0.67
CA GLY A 341 -11.97 -12.49 1.80
C GLY A 341 -10.65 -12.56 2.58
N ILE A 342 -9.66 -11.72 2.22
CA ILE A 342 -8.37 -11.62 2.90
C ILE A 342 -8.37 -10.41 3.84
N VAL A 343 -7.97 -10.65 5.09
CA VAL A 343 -7.78 -9.63 6.13
C VAL A 343 -6.29 -9.32 6.27
N SER A 344 -5.96 -8.03 6.24
CA SER A 344 -4.61 -7.53 6.53
C SER A 344 -4.67 -6.17 7.20
N PHE A 345 -3.55 -5.71 7.76
CA PHE A 345 -3.42 -4.30 8.10
C PHE A 345 -3.58 -3.42 6.85
N ILE A 346 -4.12 -2.21 7.07
CA ILE A 346 -4.22 -1.19 6.03
C ILE A 346 -2.84 -0.72 5.55
N HIS A 347 -1.85 -0.73 6.45
CA HIS A 347 -0.49 -0.27 6.19
C HIS A 347 0.51 -0.92 7.15
N LEU A 348 1.79 -1.02 6.75
CA LEU A 348 2.84 -1.61 7.57
C LEU A 348 3.02 -0.90 8.92
N SER A 349 2.89 0.43 8.95
CA SER A 349 2.95 1.21 10.20
C SER A 349 1.89 0.80 11.22
N ALA A 350 0.74 0.29 10.77
CA ALA A 350 -0.28 -0.23 11.68
C ALA A 350 0.18 -1.55 12.31
N LYS A 351 0.86 -2.42 11.53
CA LYS A 351 1.51 -3.63 12.09
C LYS A 351 2.62 -3.24 13.08
N ASP A 352 3.46 -2.27 12.72
CA ASP A 352 4.56 -1.78 13.57
C ASP A 352 4.04 -1.17 14.88
N TYR A 353 2.90 -0.47 14.84
CA TYR A 353 2.25 0.04 16.03
C TYR A 353 1.96 -1.07 17.06
N PHE A 354 1.53 -2.26 16.62
CA PHE A 354 1.31 -3.40 17.51
C PHE A 354 2.60 -4.14 17.89
N THR A 355 3.54 -4.33 16.96
CA THR A 355 4.73 -5.18 17.21
C THR A 355 5.88 -4.44 17.89
N VAL A 356 6.08 -3.15 17.60
CA VAL A 356 7.18 -2.34 18.15
C VAL A 356 6.70 -1.10 18.92
N GLY A 357 5.53 -0.56 18.60
CA GLY A 357 4.98 0.66 19.17
C GLY A 357 4.08 0.49 20.41
N ASN A 358 3.23 1.50 20.64
CA ASN A 358 2.34 1.59 21.81
C ASN A 358 1.20 0.55 21.80
N GLY A 359 0.88 -0.03 20.64
CA GLY A 359 -0.16 -1.04 20.48
C GLY A 359 0.17 -2.39 21.12
N LYS A 360 1.41 -2.59 21.59
CA LYS A 360 1.85 -3.80 22.32
C LYS A 360 0.96 -4.17 23.51
N GLN A 361 0.23 -3.20 24.07
CA GLN A 361 -0.77 -3.43 25.12
C GLN A 361 -1.91 -4.39 24.73
N VAL A 362 -2.04 -4.74 23.44
CA VAL A 362 -2.98 -5.79 22.98
C VAL A 362 -2.49 -7.20 23.33
N PHE A 363 -1.20 -7.35 23.62
CA PHE A 363 -0.58 -8.61 24.04
C PHE A 363 -0.54 -8.70 25.56
N ASP A 364 -0.63 -9.90 26.11
CA ASP A 364 -0.51 -10.12 27.57
C ASP A 364 0.93 -10.43 27.99
N GLY A 365 1.90 -10.40 27.06
CA GLY A 365 3.28 -10.74 27.33
C GLY A 365 4.24 -10.33 26.20
N PRO A 366 5.53 -10.67 26.34
CA PRO A 366 6.52 -10.52 25.28
C PRO A 366 6.09 -11.20 23.99
N LEU A 367 6.51 -10.64 22.84
CA LEU A 367 6.11 -11.15 21.53
C LEU A 367 6.46 -12.64 21.35
N ALA A 368 7.62 -13.09 21.86
CA ALA A 368 8.01 -14.50 21.80
C ALA A 368 7.01 -15.43 22.52
N GLU A 369 6.53 -15.05 23.71
CA GLU A 369 5.53 -15.84 24.45
C GLU A 369 4.19 -15.88 23.71
N GLU A 370 3.79 -14.76 23.10
CA GLU A 370 2.60 -14.69 22.26
C GLU A 370 2.69 -15.60 21.03
N GLN A 371 3.87 -15.69 20.41
CA GLN A 371 4.12 -16.66 19.34
C GLN A 371 4.00 -18.10 19.84
N GLY A 372 4.46 -18.40 21.07
CA GLY A 372 4.29 -19.71 21.70
C GLY A 372 2.82 -20.07 21.94
N ARG A 373 2.02 -19.14 22.48
CA ARG A 373 0.57 -19.34 22.66
C ARG A 373 -0.15 -19.56 21.34
N LEU A 374 0.20 -18.79 20.31
CA LEU A 374 -0.35 -18.99 18.97
C LEU A 374 0.04 -20.35 18.39
N THR A 375 1.30 -20.79 18.56
CA THR A 375 1.75 -22.13 18.17
C THR A 375 0.85 -23.21 18.78
N ASN A 376 0.61 -23.17 20.10
CA ASN A 376 -0.22 -24.16 20.78
C ASN A 376 -1.69 -24.12 20.31
N SER A 377 -2.24 -22.93 20.07
CA SER A 377 -3.59 -22.76 19.51
C SER A 377 -3.72 -23.36 18.11
N LEU A 378 -2.71 -23.14 17.26
CA LEU A 378 -2.67 -23.71 15.90
C LEU A 378 -2.54 -25.24 15.94
N LEU A 379 -1.68 -25.78 16.81
CA LEU A 379 -1.54 -27.23 17.00
C LEU A 379 -2.85 -27.86 17.50
N THR A 380 -3.49 -27.28 18.51
CA THR A 380 -4.78 -27.76 19.06
C THR A 380 -5.87 -27.77 17.99
N THR A 381 -5.91 -26.73 17.16
CA THR A 381 -6.86 -26.67 16.04
C THR A 381 -6.59 -27.80 15.04
N MET A 382 -5.32 -27.96 14.63
CA MET A 382 -4.93 -28.98 13.68
C MET A 382 -5.20 -30.39 14.22
N ASP A 383 -4.93 -30.66 15.49
CA ASP A 383 -5.25 -31.93 16.17
C ASP A 383 -6.74 -32.29 16.03
N SER A 384 -7.63 -31.32 16.28
CA SER A 384 -9.08 -31.53 16.15
C SER A 384 -9.61 -31.61 14.70
N THR A 385 -8.80 -31.27 13.70
CA THR A 385 -9.26 -31.14 12.29
C THR A 385 -8.57 -32.10 11.33
N LEU A 386 -7.26 -32.34 11.51
CA LEU A 386 -6.47 -33.21 10.68
C LEU A 386 -6.86 -34.67 10.92
N ARG A 387 -7.21 -35.35 9.84
CA ARG A 387 -7.43 -36.79 9.82
C ARG A 387 -6.94 -37.34 8.50
N ARG A 388 -6.72 -38.66 8.45
CA ARG A 388 -6.50 -39.37 7.18
C ARG A 388 -7.67 -39.09 6.23
N ASP A 389 -7.33 -38.78 4.98
CA ASP A 389 -8.31 -38.48 3.94
C ASP A 389 -9.17 -37.27 4.31
N ILE A 390 -8.53 -36.15 4.67
CA ILE A 390 -9.20 -34.93 5.17
C ILE A 390 -10.20 -34.33 4.18
N CYS A 391 -10.04 -34.62 2.89
CA CYS A 391 -10.95 -34.18 1.83
C CYS A 391 -11.85 -35.32 1.29
N ASP A 392 -11.91 -36.46 1.97
CA ASP A 392 -12.74 -37.64 1.62
C ASP A 392 -12.59 -38.07 0.16
N LEU A 393 -11.34 -38.13 -0.33
CA LEU A 393 -10.99 -38.47 -1.71
C LEU A 393 -11.15 -39.96 -2.01
N GLN A 394 -11.14 -40.83 -0.98
CA GLN A 394 -11.30 -42.30 -1.05
C GLN A 394 -10.23 -43.06 -1.87
N LYS A 395 -9.48 -42.40 -2.75
CA LYS A 395 -8.50 -43.00 -3.66
C LYS A 395 -7.10 -42.43 -3.43
N PRO A 396 -6.16 -43.23 -2.89
CA PRO A 396 -4.75 -42.85 -2.83
C PRO A 396 -4.21 -42.57 -4.24
N GLY A 397 -3.56 -41.42 -4.45
CA GLY A 397 -2.94 -41.04 -5.73
C GLY A 397 -3.82 -40.23 -6.69
N THR A 398 -4.97 -39.74 -6.24
CA THR A 398 -5.78 -38.79 -7.02
C THR A 398 -4.98 -37.52 -7.33
N ARG A 399 -5.03 -37.03 -8.57
CA ARG A 399 -4.26 -35.83 -8.95
C ARG A 399 -4.90 -34.60 -8.32
N ILE A 400 -4.05 -33.66 -7.89
CA ILE A 400 -4.50 -32.42 -7.25
C ILE A 400 -5.44 -31.58 -8.13
N GLN A 401 -5.25 -31.64 -9.45
CA GLN A 401 -6.06 -30.95 -10.43
C GLN A 401 -7.51 -31.48 -10.46
N ASP A 402 -7.71 -32.74 -10.09
CA ASP A 402 -9.01 -33.42 -10.13
C ASP A 402 -9.82 -33.24 -8.82
N VAL A 403 -9.22 -32.64 -7.78
CA VAL A 403 -9.81 -32.53 -6.43
C VAL A 403 -9.90 -31.10 -5.91
N VAL A 404 -9.68 -30.11 -6.78
CA VAL A 404 -9.68 -28.68 -6.41
C VAL A 404 -10.96 -28.28 -5.67
N ASP A 405 -12.11 -28.73 -6.15
CA ASP A 405 -13.40 -28.37 -5.55
C ASP A 405 -13.66 -29.11 -4.24
N SER A 406 -13.23 -30.37 -4.13
CA SER A 406 -13.27 -31.13 -2.87
C SER A 406 -12.43 -30.45 -1.78
N VAL A 407 -11.22 -29.97 -2.13
CA VAL A 407 -10.36 -29.23 -1.21
C VAL A 407 -11.00 -27.91 -0.79
N LYS A 408 -11.63 -27.17 -1.72
CA LYS A 408 -12.30 -25.91 -1.39
C LYS A 408 -13.51 -26.09 -0.46
N CYS A 409 -14.23 -27.20 -0.59
CA CYS A 409 -15.43 -27.48 0.20
C CYS A 409 -15.16 -28.19 1.53
N SER A 410 -13.92 -28.64 1.77
CA SER A 410 -13.53 -29.32 3.01
C SER A 410 -13.18 -28.34 4.13
N ASN A 411 -12.79 -28.89 5.29
CA ASN A 411 -12.25 -28.14 6.42
C ASN A 411 -10.76 -27.81 6.27
N LEU A 412 -10.11 -28.16 5.16
CA LEU A 412 -8.69 -27.89 4.96
C LEU A 412 -8.38 -26.38 4.78
N PRO A 413 -9.15 -25.58 4.02
CA PRO A 413 -8.85 -24.17 3.81
C PRO A 413 -8.88 -23.31 5.09
N GLN A 414 -9.67 -23.69 6.10
CA GLN A 414 -9.74 -22.96 7.38
C GLN A 414 -8.51 -23.16 8.27
N ILE A 415 -7.76 -24.26 8.09
CA ILE A 415 -6.52 -24.55 8.83
C ILE A 415 -5.27 -24.34 7.97
N ALA A 416 -5.39 -23.85 6.74
CA ALA A 416 -4.26 -23.74 5.81
C ALA A 416 -3.14 -22.85 6.36
N TYR A 417 -3.47 -21.76 7.05
CA TYR A 417 -2.48 -20.95 7.78
C TYR A 417 -1.77 -21.75 8.88
N ALA A 418 -2.52 -22.53 9.66
CA ALA A 418 -1.97 -23.36 10.74
C ALA A 418 -0.99 -24.39 10.17
N CYS A 419 -1.38 -25.10 9.10
CA CYS A 419 -0.53 -26.08 8.44
C CYS A 419 0.77 -25.46 7.90
N GLU A 420 0.68 -24.24 7.36
CA GLU A 420 1.82 -23.54 6.75
C GLU A 420 2.80 -22.96 7.78
N HIS A 421 2.31 -22.35 8.86
CA HIS A 421 3.12 -21.44 9.68
C HIS A 421 3.31 -21.86 11.14
N TRP A 422 2.77 -22.99 11.61
CA TRP A 422 2.95 -23.41 13.01
C TRP A 422 4.43 -23.54 13.42
N VAL A 423 5.30 -24.01 12.51
CA VAL A 423 6.76 -24.10 12.76
C VAL A 423 7.42 -22.73 12.77
N ASP A 424 6.96 -21.78 11.95
CA ASP A 424 7.48 -20.42 11.96
C ASP A 424 7.16 -19.71 13.28
N HIS A 425 5.96 -19.94 13.82
CA HIS A 425 5.58 -19.43 15.15
C HIS A 425 6.41 -20.08 16.26
N LEU A 426 6.66 -21.38 16.15
CA LEU A 426 7.52 -22.12 17.09
C LEU A 426 8.96 -21.57 17.08
N GLU A 427 9.52 -21.35 15.89
CA GLU A 427 10.86 -20.76 15.71
C GLU A 427 10.94 -19.35 16.30
N ALA A 428 9.92 -18.52 16.07
CA ALA A 428 9.86 -17.17 16.63
C ALA A 428 9.71 -17.12 18.16
N CYS A 429 9.23 -18.21 18.79
CA CYS A 429 9.20 -18.36 20.24
C CYS A 429 10.55 -18.89 20.80
N ALA A 430 11.30 -19.64 20.00
CA ALA A 430 12.46 -20.40 20.46
C ALA A 430 13.68 -19.55 20.90
N GLU A 431 13.64 -18.23 20.69
CA GLU A 431 14.72 -17.32 21.14
C GLU A 431 14.80 -17.17 22.67
N ASN A 432 13.76 -17.53 23.45
CA ASN A 432 13.69 -17.23 24.89
C ASN A 432 13.45 -18.40 25.86
N GLY A 433 13.33 -19.66 25.42
CA GLY A 433 13.12 -20.73 26.39
C GLY A 433 12.57 -22.01 25.80
N VAL A 434 13.35 -23.06 25.94
CA VAL A 434 13.12 -24.41 25.47
C VAL A 434 12.16 -25.12 26.44
N ASP A 435 10.96 -25.48 25.97
CA ASP A 435 10.07 -26.46 26.65
C ASP A 435 9.12 -27.16 25.66
N ILE A 436 8.76 -26.53 24.54
CA ILE A 436 7.78 -27.06 23.56
C ILE A 436 8.33 -28.25 22.74
N LEU A 437 9.66 -28.35 22.58
CA LEU A 437 10.34 -29.39 21.81
C LEU A 437 10.83 -30.57 22.66
N LEU A 438 10.36 -30.71 23.90
CA LEU A 438 10.74 -31.82 24.76
C LEU A 438 10.19 -33.16 24.25
N ASP A 439 10.90 -34.23 24.60
CA ASP A 439 10.37 -35.58 24.42
C ASP A 439 9.08 -35.71 25.24
N SER A 440 7.99 -35.97 24.54
CA SER A 440 6.62 -36.04 25.07
C SER A 440 5.95 -34.68 25.32
N GLY A 441 6.55 -33.59 24.82
CA GLY A 441 5.89 -32.29 24.70
C GLY A 441 4.88 -32.26 23.53
N ASP A 442 4.11 -31.17 23.46
CA ASP A 442 2.99 -31.02 22.51
C ASP A 442 3.41 -31.22 21.04
N VAL A 443 4.58 -30.70 20.64
CA VAL A 443 5.07 -30.87 19.26
C VAL A 443 5.46 -32.33 18.99
N HIS A 444 6.06 -33.02 19.97
CA HIS A 444 6.41 -34.43 19.79
C HIS A 444 5.14 -35.29 19.63
N ILE A 445 4.15 -35.09 20.51
CA ILE A 445 2.87 -35.81 20.47
C ILE A 445 2.13 -35.52 19.16
N TYR A 446 2.09 -34.26 18.74
CA TYR A 446 1.51 -33.85 17.47
C TYR A 446 2.19 -34.54 16.29
N LEU A 447 3.52 -34.57 16.23
CA LEU A 447 4.24 -35.22 15.14
C LEU A 447 4.03 -36.73 15.11
N GLN A 448 4.01 -37.39 16.27
CA GLN A 448 3.71 -38.84 16.34
C GLN A 448 2.32 -39.17 15.80
N THR A 449 1.34 -38.29 16.05
CA THR A 449 -0.06 -38.54 15.69
C THR A 449 -0.40 -38.04 14.28
N HIS A 450 0.11 -36.87 13.90
CA HIS A 450 -0.35 -36.10 12.75
C HIS A 450 0.70 -35.81 11.68
N LEU A 451 1.96 -36.26 11.77
CA LEU A 451 2.96 -35.98 10.73
C LEU A 451 2.48 -36.34 9.32
N LEU A 452 1.91 -37.54 9.14
CA LEU A 452 1.42 -37.97 7.81
C LEU A 452 0.15 -37.22 7.40
N HIS A 453 -0.75 -36.93 8.34
CA HIS A 453 -1.97 -36.13 8.10
C HIS A 453 -1.62 -34.70 7.67
N TRP A 454 -0.59 -34.11 8.30
CA TRP A 454 -0.07 -32.79 7.97
C TRP A 454 0.62 -32.78 6.61
N LEU A 455 1.43 -33.80 6.28
CA LEU A 455 2.03 -33.92 4.95
C LEU A 455 0.98 -34.10 3.84
N GLU A 456 -0.09 -34.86 4.11
CA GLU A 456 -1.26 -34.96 3.22
C GLU A 456 -1.90 -33.58 3.00
N ALA A 457 -2.17 -32.84 4.08
CA ALA A 457 -2.72 -31.49 4.02
C ALA A 457 -1.83 -30.51 3.24
N MET A 458 -0.51 -30.51 3.49
CA MET A 458 0.45 -29.67 2.78
C MET A 458 0.54 -30.03 1.30
N SER A 459 0.41 -31.31 0.95
CA SER A 459 0.32 -31.76 -0.45
C SER A 459 -0.93 -31.21 -1.14
N LEU A 460 -2.09 -31.36 -0.51
CA LEU A 460 -3.39 -30.87 -1.01
C LEU A 460 -3.45 -29.34 -1.12
N LEU A 461 -2.71 -28.62 -0.27
CA LEU A 461 -2.54 -27.17 -0.33
C LEU A 461 -1.50 -26.73 -1.38
N GLN A 462 -0.81 -27.66 -2.05
CA GLN A 462 0.31 -27.40 -2.98
C GLN A 462 1.51 -26.70 -2.31
N LYS A 463 1.74 -27.00 -1.02
CA LYS A 463 2.79 -26.38 -0.18
C LYS A 463 3.86 -27.37 0.28
N MET A 464 4.17 -28.38 -0.55
CA MET A 464 5.23 -29.34 -0.24
C MET A 464 6.61 -28.69 -0.03
N PRO A 465 7.04 -27.68 -0.81
CA PRO A 465 8.30 -26.99 -0.55
C PRO A 465 8.36 -26.37 0.86
N GLU A 466 7.28 -25.72 1.29
CA GLU A 466 7.14 -25.11 2.61
C GLU A 466 7.16 -26.17 3.71
N ALA A 467 6.52 -27.33 3.50
CA ALA A 467 6.59 -28.46 4.43
C ALA A 467 8.02 -28.98 4.61
N VAL A 468 8.80 -29.06 3.53
CA VAL A 468 10.22 -29.46 3.60
C VAL A 468 11.03 -28.42 4.37
N THR A 469 10.83 -27.13 4.11
CA THR A 469 11.48 -26.05 4.86
C THR A 469 11.11 -26.09 6.34
N ALA A 470 9.85 -26.32 6.68
CA ALA A 470 9.40 -26.48 8.06
C ALA A 470 10.07 -27.66 8.78
N LEU A 471 10.19 -28.82 8.12
CA LEU A 471 10.92 -29.98 8.68
C LEU A 471 12.42 -29.68 8.88
N GLN A 472 13.04 -28.95 7.96
CA GLN A 472 14.44 -28.52 8.10
C GLN A 472 14.63 -27.57 9.29
N LYS A 473 13.69 -26.64 9.51
CA LYS A 473 13.68 -25.75 10.68
C LYS A 473 13.51 -26.52 11.98
N LEU A 474 12.60 -27.50 12.04
CA LEU A 474 12.46 -28.37 13.21
C LEU A 474 13.77 -29.12 13.50
N GLN A 475 14.42 -29.65 12.47
CA GLN A 475 15.71 -30.33 12.62
C GLN A 475 16.82 -29.40 13.14
N SER A 476 16.88 -28.16 12.65
CA SER A 476 17.88 -27.18 13.11
C SER A 476 17.65 -26.81 14.58
N MET A 477 16.40 -26.56 14.98
CA MET A 477 16.05 -26.25 16.38
C MET A 477 16.43 -27.38 17.35
N LEU A 478 16.20 -28.64 16.97
CA LEU A 478 16.61 -29.81 17.75
C LEU A 478 18.14 -29.91 17.92
N SER A 479 18.90 -29.55 16.88
CA SER A 479 20.37 -29.56 16.95
C SER A 479 20.93 -28.49 17.91
N VAL A 480 20.29 -27.32 17.97
CA VAL A 480 20.66 -26.23 18.89
C VAL A 480 20.35 -26.60 20.33
N SER A 481 19.16 -27.17 20.59
CA SER A 481 18.76 -27.63 21.92
C SER A 481 19.75 -28.66 22.51
N ARG A 482 20.17 -29.64 21.70
CA ARG A 482 21.20 -30.63 22.12
C ARG A 482 22.54 -29.99 22.48
N ASN A 483 22.95 -28.93 21.79
CA ASN A 483 24.19 -28.21 22.06
C ASN A 483 24.12 -27.35 23.33
N LEU A 484 22.96 -26.75 23.63
CA LEU A 484 22.73 -26.01 24.88
C LEU A 484 22.72 -26.93 26.10
N THR A 485 22.06 -28.09 25.97
CA THR A 485 22.00 -29.10 27.04
C THR A 485 23.40 -29.66 27.35
N ARG A 486 24.24 -29.91 26.32
CA ARG A 486 25.65 -30.30 26.47
C ARG A 486 26.56 -29.24 27.06
N ARG A 487 26.22 -27.94 26.94
CA ARG A 487 27.02 -26.86 27.56
C ARG A 487 26.66 -26.63 29.02
N GLN A 488 25.45 -26.97 29.44
CA GLN A 488 25.01 -26.86 30.84
C GLN A 488 25.41 -28.08 31.69
N CYS A 489 25.41 -29.28 31.11
CA CYS A 489 26.06 -30.45 31.67
C CYS A 489 27.50 -30.49 31.18
N GLY A 490 28.42 -29.79 31.84
CA GLY A 490 29.83 -29.75 31.45
C GLY A 490 30.45 -31.15 31.37
N ASP A 491 30.96 -31.47 30.18
CA ASP A 491 32.10 -32.38 29.96
C ASP A 491 33.33 -31.54 29.58
#